data_AF-A0A495TDC1-F1
#
_entry.id   AF-A0A495TDC1-F1
#
_cell.length_a   1.000
_cell.length_b   1.000
_cell.length_c   1.000
_cell.angle_alpha   90.00
_cell.angle_beta   90.00
_cell.angle_gamma   90.00
#
_symmetry.space_group_name_H-M   'P 1'
#
loop_
_entity.id
_entity.type
_entity.pdbx_description
1 polymer ?
#
loop_
_entity_poly.entity_id
_entity_poly.type
_entity_poly.pdbx_seq_one_letter_code
_entity_poly.pdbx_strand_id
1 'polypeptide(L)' 'MVQVVSSTGGRSGGHDDAALDEIELAGELMIAATASSGDRLPTERIDEVLLDRAEPGQADREGDG' A
#
# COMPACT_ATOMS: atom_id res chain seq x y z
N MET A 1 -13.68 3.34 33.73
CA MET A 1 -14.35 3.53 32.44
C MET A 1 -13.36 4.30 31.56
N VAL A 2 -12.68 3.64 30.62
CA VAL A 2 -11.67 4.28 29.77
C VAL A 2 -12.40 4.88 28.57
N GLN A 3 -12.37 6.20 28.42
CA GLN A 3 -12.89 6.91 27.25
C GLN A 3 -11.83 6.90 26.16
N VAL A 4 -12.12 6.25 25.03
CA VAL A 4 -11.31 6.35 23.81
C VAL A 4 -11.73 7.64 23.10
N VAL A 5 -10.95 8.70 23.29
CA VAL A 5 -11.10 9.94 22.50
C VAL A 5 -10.53 9.69 21.10
N SER A 6 -11.42 9.56 20.12
CA SER A 6 -11.01 9.60 18.71
C SER A 6 -10.64 11.04 18.38
N SER A 7 -9.35 11.32 18.30
CA SER A 7 -8.86 12.61 17.79
C SER A 7 -9.20 12.70 16.32
N THR A 8 -10.34 13.28 15.99
CA THR A 8 -10.62 13.81 14.64
C THR A 8 -10.09 15.23 14.56
N GLY A 9 -8.81 15.40 14.87
CA GLY A 9 -8.12 16.66 14.67
C GLY A 9 -7.79 16.84 13.18
N GLY A 10 -8.58 17.65 12.47
CA GLY A 10 -8.07 18.48 11.37
C GLY A 10 -7.99 17.89 9.96
N ARG A 11 -8.94 17.06 9.49
CA ARG A 11 -9.00 16.76 8.03
C ARG A 11 -9.72 17.88 7.27
N SER A 12 -9.05 19.03 7.16
CA SER A 12 -9.36 20.00 6.12
C SER A 12 -8.67 19.52 4.84
N GLY A 13 -9.40 18.79 4.01
CA GLY A 13 -8.92 18.30 2.73
C GLY A 13 -9.98 17.41 2.13
N GLY A 14 -10.51 17.79 0.96
CA GLY A 14 -11.25 16.85 0.13
C GLY A 14 -10.40 15.61 -0.06
N HIS A 15 -11.03 14.45 -0.15
CA HIS A 15 -10.30 13.23 -0.46
C HIS A 15 -9.49 13.48 -1.74
N ASP A 16 -8.21 13.12 -1.71
CA ASP A 16 -7.40 13.11 -2.93
C ASP A 16 -7.96 11.98 -3.81
N ASP A 17 -8.74 12.35 -4.83
CA ASP A 17 -9.40 11.40 -5.72
C ASP A 17 -8.38 10.45 -6.35
N ALA A 18 -7.14 10.90 -6.60
CA ALA A 18 -6.08 10.04 -7.12
C ALA A 18 -5.66 8.97 -6.11
N ALA A 19 -5.59 9.31 -4.82
CA ALA A 19 -5.29 8.33 -3.78
C ALA A 19 -6.43 7.31 -3.60
N LEU A 20 -7.68 7.73 -3.81
CA LEU A 20 -8.82 6.81 -3.79
C LEU A 20 -8.78 5.85 -4.99
N ASP A 21 -8.49 6.37 -6.18
CA ASP A 21 -8.32 5.54 -7.39
C ASP A 21 -7.17 4.53 -7.22
N GLU A 22 -6.08 4.91 -6.57
CA GLU A 22 -4.96 4.01 -6.28
C GLU A 22 -5.35 2.90 -5.30
N ILE A 23 -6.14 3.21 -4.26
CA ILE A 23 -6.65 2.21 -3.33
C ILE A 23 -7.56 1.21 -4.04
N GLU A 24 -8.46 1.69 -4.91
CA GLU A 24 -9.34 0.83 -5.70
C GLU A 24 -8.52 -0.10 -6.60
N LEU A 25 -7.57 0.45 -7.36
CA LEU A 25 -6.67 -0.32 -8.23
C LEU A 25 -5.85 -1.36 -7.45
N ALA A 26 -5.28 -0.98 -6.31
CA ALA A 26 -4.49 -1.89 -5.47
C ALA A 26 -5.34 -3.06 -4.96
N GLY A 27 -6.59 -2.80 -4.58
CA GLY A 27 -7.56 -3.83 -4.18
C GLY A 27 -7.85 -4.81 -5.31
N GLU A 28 -8.13 -4.32 -6.51
CA GLU A 28 -8.38 -5.15 -7.68
C GLU A 28 -7.18 -6.04 -8.02
N LEU A 29 -5.96 -5.50 -7.96
CA LEU A 29 -4.73 -6.25 -8.23
C LEU A 29 -4.46 -7.34 -7.19
N MET A 30 -4.74 -7.11 -5.90
CA MET A 30 -4.63 -8.16 -4.88
C MET A 30 -5.59 -9.32 -5.17
N ILE A 31 -6.84 -9.01 -5.55
CA ILE A 31 -7.84 -10.03 -5.88
C ILE A 31 -7.42 -10.79 -7.15
N ALA A 32 -7.02 -10.09 -8.21
CA ALA A 32 -6.54 -10.71 -9.45
C ALA A 32 -5.30 -11.60 -9.19
N ALA A 33 -4.36 -11.13 -8.37
CA ALA A 33 -3.18 -11.90 -7.98
C ALA A 33 -3.59 -13.16 -7.22
N THR A 34 -4.47 -13.04 -6.22
CA THR A 34 -4.94 -14.20 -5.43
C THR A 34 -5.75 -15.21 -6.25
N ALA A 35 -6.48 -14.77 -7.27
CA ALA A 35 -7.20 -15.63 -8.21
C ALA A 35 -6.32 -16.19 -9.35
N SER A 36 -5.12 -15.63 -9.55
CA SER A 36 -4.20 -16.06 -10.60
C SER A 36 -3.74 -17.50 -10.38
N SER A 37 -3.78 -18.29 -11.46
CA SER A 37 -3.32 -19.68 -11.51
C SER A 37 -1.81 -19.84 -11.55
N GLY A 38 -1.05 -18.72 -11.60
CA GLY A 38 0.40 -18.75 -11.51
C GLY A 38 0.89 -19.22 -10.13
N ASP A 39 2.01 -19.93 -10.12
CA ASP A 39 2.63 -20.40 -8.87
C ASP A 39 2.98 -19.24 -7.95
N ARG A 40 2.68 -19.40 -6.66
CA ARG A 40 3.08 -18.46 -5.63
C ARG A 40 4.57 -18.66 -5.35
N LEU A 41 5.26 -17.54 -5.13
CA LEU A 41 6.60 -17.61 -4.53
C LEU A 41 6.49 -18.31 -3.17
N PRO A 42 7.41 -19.24 -2.86
CA PRO A 42 7.48 -19.79 -1.52
C PRO A 42 7.86 -18.68 -0.54
N THR A 43 7.37 -18.77 0.70
CA THR A 43 7.46 -17.68 1.69
C THR A 43 8.90 -17.21 1.91
N GLU A 44 9.84 -18.14 1.97
CA GLU A 44 11.27 -17.86 2.16
C GLU A 44 11.91 -17.05 1.02
N ARG A 45 11.29 -17.01 -0.16
CA ARG A 45 11.77 -16.24 -1.33
C ARG A 45 11.05 -14.90 -1.51
N ILE A 46 10.06 -14.60 -0.68
CA ILE A 46 9.35 -13.32 -0.74
C ILE A 46 10.31 -12.18 -0.38
N ASP A 47 11.09 -12.36 0.69
CA ASP A 47 12.03 -11.34 1.17
C ASP A 47 13.10 -11.01 0.11
N GLU A 48 13.60 -12.02 -0.61
CA GLU A 48 14.55 -11.82 -1.73
C GLU A 48 13.96 -10.87 -2.78
N VAL A 49 12.73 -11.09 -3.21
CA VAL A 49 12.08 -10.29 -4.26
C VAL A 49 11.72 -8.89 -3.77
N LEU A 50 11.27 -8.76 -2.52
CA LEU A 50 10.92 -7.46 -1.93
C LEU A 50 12.15 -6.58 -1.70
N LEU A 51 13.27 -7.17 -1.26
CA LEU A 51 14.51 -6.46 -1.00
C LEU A 51 15.32 -6.19 -2.26
N ASP A 52 15.25 -7.06 -3.27
CA ASP A 52 15.88 -6.85 -4.60
C ASP A 52 15.19 -5.74 -5.40
N ARG A 53 13.87 -5.56 -5.23
CA ARG A 53 13.14 -4.42 -5.83
C ARG A 53 13.40 -3.08 -5.15
N ALA A 54 13.97 -3.06 -3.95
CA ALA A 54 14.34 -1.84 -3.25
C ALA A 54 15.65 -1.26 -3.81
N GLU A 55 15.67 -0.95 -5.11
CA GLU A 55 16.73 -0.11 -5.67
C GLU A 55 16.67 1.28 -4.99
N PRO A 56 17.81 1.87 -4.57
CA PRO A 56 17.88 3.05 -3.69
C PRO A 56 17.45 4.39 -4.35
N GLY A 57 16.43 4.39 -5.20
CA GLY A 57 15.89 5.59 -5.84
C GLY A 57 14.36 5.68 -5.89
N GLN A 58 13.65 4.75 -5.24
CA GLN A 58 12.18 4.76 -5.19
C GLN A 58 11.61 5.14 -3.82
N ALA A 59 12.35 4.89 -2.74
CA ALA A 59 11.95 5.30 -1.37
C ALA A 59 12.05 6.82 -1.12
N ASP A 60 12.78 7.56 -1.96
CA ASP A 60 13.02 9.01 -1.79
C ASP A 60 12.04 9.91 -2.55
N ARG A 61 11.11 9.36 -3.35
CA ARG A 61 10.11 10.18 -4.10
C ARG A 61 8.83 10.47 -3.31
N GLU A 62 8.64 9.88 -2.15
CA GLU A 62 7.48 10.14 -1.26
C GLU A 62 7.71 11.33 -0.29
N GLY A 63 8.79 12.11 -0.48
CA GLY A 63 9.19 13.17 0.45
C GLY A 63 9.30 14.59 -0.12
N ASP A 64 8.99 14.84 -1.39
CA ASP A 64 9.04 16.21 -1.95
C ASP A 64 7.99 16.40 -3.06
N GLY A 65 6.92 17.12 -2.69
CA GLY A 65 5.81 17.54 -3.55
C GLY A 65 4.97 18.58 -2.84
#